data_AF-A0A2Z6QIH1-F1
#
_entry.id   AF-A0A2Z6QIH1-F1
#
_cell.length_a   1.000
_cell.length_b   1.000
_cell.length_c   1.000
_cell.angle_alpha   90.00
_cell.angle_beta   90.00
_cell.angle_gamma   90.00
#
_symmetry.space_group_name_H-M   'P 1'
#
loop_
_entity.id
_entity.type
_entity.pdbx_description
1 polymer ?
#
loop_
_entity_poly.entity_id
_entity_poly.type
_entity_poly.pdbx_seq_one_letter_code
_entity_poly.pdbx_strand_id
1 'polypeptide(L)'
;MDPHTSEDLNSLTALVARNRAKANKLRNNLKKCYKLLSKLVTNLSIVSKPATHAQLVTNVATLSRMILDSSFSLAACHRQIATDELRLTM
;
A
#
# COMPACT_ATOMS: atom_id res chain seq x y z
N MET A 1 10.24 -42.76 13.35
CA MET A 1 9.62 -41.71 12.50
C MET A 1 9.72 -42.20 11.08
N ASP A 2 8.60 -42.28 10.36
CA ASP A 2 8.61 -42.71 8.97
C ASP A 2 9.39 -41.71 8.10
N PRO A 3 10.26 -42.16 7.17
CA PRO A 3 11.03 -41.27 6.31
C PRO A 3 10.14 -40.30 5.51
N HIS A 4 8.99 -40.77 5.04
CA HIS A 4 8.01 -39.97 4.31
C HIS A 4 7.43 -38.83 5.16
N THR A 5 7.12 -39.09 6.43
CA THR A 5 6.59 -38.06 7.33
C THR A 5 7.63 -36.99 7.66
N SER A 6 8.91 -37.37 7.69
CA SER A 6 10.02 -36.42 7.87
C SER A 6 10.22 -35.51 6.66
N GLU A 7 10.07 -36.04 5.44
CA GLU A 7 10.23 -35.26 4.21
C GLU A 7 9.08 -34.26 4.00
N ASP A 8 7.86 -34.67 4.31
CA ASP A 8 6.68 -33.80 4.28
C ASP A 8 6.79 -32.64 5.28
N LEU A 9 7.27 -32.92 6.50
CA LEU A 9 7.47 -31.91 7.53
C LEU A 9 8.57 -30.90 7.14
N ASN A 10 9.66 -31.38 6.53
CA ASN A 10 10.72 -30.53 6.00
C ASN A 10 10.22 -29.62 4.87
N SER A 11 9.42 -30.18 3.95
CA SER A 11 8.80 -29.44 2.86
C SER A 11 7.83 -28.36 3.35
N LEU A 12 6.99 -28.68 4.33
CA LEU A 12 6.09 -27.72 4.96
C LEU A 12 6.86 -26.59 5.67
N THR A 13 7.93 -26.94 6.39
CA THR A 13 8.77 -25.96 7.08
C THR A 13 9.43 -24.99 6.08
N ALA A 14 9.93 -25.51 4.95
CA ALA A 14 10.50 -24.69 3.88
C ALA A 14 9.46 -23.76 3.25
N LEU A 15 8.23 -24.24 3.04
CA LEU A 15 7.13 -23.43 2.51
C LEU A 15 6.75 -22.30 3.47
N VAL A 16 6.60 -22.60 4.76
CA VAL A 16 6.29 -21.61 5.80
C VAL A 16 7.39 -20.54 5.87
N ALA A 17 8.66 -20.95 5.84
CA ALA A 17 9.79 -20.02 5.83
C ALA A 17 9.76 -19.08 4.60
N ARG A 18 9.51 -19.64 3.41
CA ARG A 18 9.39 -18.85 2.16
C ARG A 18 8.23 -17.87 2.21
N ASN A 19 7.08 -18.28 2.72
CA ASN A 19 5.91 -17.43 2.86
C ASN A 19 6.16 -16.30 3.85
N ARG A 20 6.81 -16.59 4.99
CA ARG A 20 7.23 -15.57 5.97
C ARG A 20 8.17 -14.55 5.36
N ALA A 21 9.15 -14.98 4.55
CA ALA A 21 10.07 -14.07 3.86
C ALA A 21 9.33 -13.16 2.88
N LYS A 22 8.39 -13.69 2.09
CA LYS A 22 7.53 -12.90 1.19
C LYS A 22 6.68 -11.87 1.95
N ALA A 23 6.05 -12.28 3.05
CA ALA A 23 5.25 -11.37 3.89
C ALA A 23 6.10 -10.23 4.48
N ASN A 24 7.30 -10.54 4.96
CA ASN A 24 8.24 -9.53 5.45
C ASN A 24 8.67 -8.54 4.35
N LYS A 25 8.94 -9.04 3.14
CA LYS A 25 9.26 -8.19 1.98
C LYS A 25 8.10 -7.25 1.62
N LEU A 26 6.87 -7.76 1.60
CA LEU A 26 5.67 -6.97 1.37
C LEU A 26 5.52 -5.87 2.43
N ARG A 27 5.63 -6.24 3.72
CA ARG A 27 5.57 -5.28 4.84
C ARG A 27 6.61 -4.16 4.69
N ASN A 28 7.84 -4.50 4.32
CA ASN A 28 8.90 -3.52 4.14
C ASN A 28 8.61 -2.57 2.96
N ASN A 29 8.07 -3.11 1.86
CA ASN A 29 7.68 -2.30 0.71
C ASN A 29 6.53 -1.35 1.06
N LEU A 30 5.50 -1.83 1.79
CA LEU A 30 4.40 -0.97 2.27
C LEU A 30 4.92 0.16 3.17
N LYS A 31 5.85 -0.14 4.08
CA LYS A 31 6.50 0.88 4.92
C LYS A 31 7.25 1.93 4.08
N LYS A 32 7.90 1.53 2.98
CA LYS A 32 8.54 2.46 2.04
C LYS A 32 7.50 3.32 1.31
N CYS A 33 6.42 2.72 0.80
CA CYS A 33 5.34 3.46 0.15
C CYS A 33 4.74 4.52 1.08
N TYR A 34 4.44 4.15 2.33
CA TYR A 34 3.92 5.09 3.32
C TYR A 34 4.86 6.29 3.55
N LYS A 35 6.17 6.06 3.68
CA LYS A 35 7.16 7.15 3.82
C LYS A 35 7.19 8.08 2.61
N LEU A 36 7.12 7.52 1.40
CA LEU A 36 7.11 8.31 0.17
C LEU A 36 5.83 9.14 0.07
N LEU A 37 4.67 8.56 0.39
CA LEU A 37 3.38 9.29 0.43
C LEU A 37 3.40 10.42 1.46
N SER A 38 3.92 10.17 2.67
CA SER A 38 4.04 11.20 3.70
C SER A 38 4.94 12.37 3.24
N LYS A 39 6.06 12.06 2.57
CA LYS A 39 6.94 13.10 2.00
C LYS A 39 6.26 13.87 0.86
N LEU A 40 5.48 13.19 0.02
CA LEU A 40 4.70 13.81 -1.04
C LEU A 40 3.65 14.79 -0.49
N VAL A 41 2.90 14.38 0.54
CA VAL A 41 1.94 15.27 1.23
C VAL A 41 2.65 16.51 1.77
N THR A 42 3.78 16.32 2.46
CA THR A 42 4.55 17.43 3.05
C THR A 42 5.02 18.39 1.98
N ASN A 43 5.63 17.89 0.90
CA ASN A 43 6.09 18.72 -0.20
C ASN A 43 4.92 19.51 -0.80
N LEU A 44 3.79 18.86 -1.08
CA LEU A 44 2.64 19.54 -1.66
C LEU A 44 1.97 20.53 -0.69
N SER A 45 2.09 20.34 0.62
CA SER A 45 1.68 21.35 1.62
C SER A 45 2.45 22.66 1.47
N ILE A 46 3.69 22.59 0.96
CA ILE A 46 4.59 23.74 0.79
C ILE A 46 4.36 24.42 -0.57
N VAL A 47 4.12 23.64 -1.64
CA VAL A 47 4.07 24.18 -3.02
C VAL A 47 2.66 24.42 -3.58
N SER A 48 1.59 23.99 -2.91
CA SER A 48 0.25 23.99 -3.51
C SER A 48 -0.70 25.05 -2.95
N LYS A 49 -1.62 25.53 -3.81
CA LYS A 49 -2.75 26.36 -3.40
C LYS A 49 -3.63 25.56 -2.40
N PRO A 50 -4.30 26.22 -1.44
CA PRO A 50 -5.04 25.53 -0.36
C PRO A 50 -6.04 24.46 -0.85
N ALA A 51 -6.69 24.70 -1.99
CA ALA A 51 -7.64 23.76 -2.60
C ALA A 51 -6.97 22.46 -3.08
N THR A 52 -5.79 22.54 -3.68
CA THR A 52 -5.02 21.38 -4.16
C THR A 52 -4.45 20.57 -2.99
N HIS A 53 -4.08 21.26 -1.91
CA HIS A 53 -3.59 20.63 -0.68
C HIS A 53 -4.67 19.75 -0.01
N ALA A 54 -5.90 20.27 0.15
CA ALA A 54 -6.99 19.54 0.78
C ALA A 54 -7.39 18.26 0.01
N GLN A 55 -7.43 18.35 -1.32
CA GLN A 55 -7.73 17.20 -2.18
C GLN A 55 -6.66 16.10 -2.04
N LEU A 56 -5.39 16.48 -2.08
CA LEU A 56 -4.29 15.54 -1.96
C LEU A 56 -4.28 14.83 -0.59
N VAL A 57 -4.46 15.58 0.50
CA VAL A 57 -4.54 15.00 1.85
C VAL A 57 -5.64 13.94 1.90
N THR A 58 -6.80 14.22 1.29
CA THR A 58 -7.91 13.27 1.17
C THR A 58 -7.50 12.02 0.37
N ASN A 59 -6.81 12.19 -0.76
CA ASN A 59 -6.41 11.09 -1.63
C ASN A 59 -5.38 10.18 -0.96
N VAL A 60 -4.42 10.76 -0.25
CA VAL A 60 -3.42 9.99 0.50
C VAL A 60 -4.04 9.28 1.70
N ALA A 61 -4.97 9.91 2.41
CA ALA A 61 -5.69 9.26 3.51
C ALA A 61 -6.52 8.06 3.03
N THR A 62 -7.22 8.21 1.89
CA THR A 62 -8.00 7.14 1.28
C THR A 62 -7.11 6.01 0.78
N LEU A 63 -6.00 6.33 0.10
CA LEU A 63 -5.04 5.31 -0.34
C LEU A 63 -4.45 4.53 0.84
N SER A 64 -4.11 5.24 1.92
CA SER A 64 -3.57 4.64 3.14
C SER A 64 -4.57 3.69 3.79
N ARG A 65 -5.85 4.08 3.88
CA ARG A 65 -6.93 3.19 4.36
C ARG A 65 -7.08 1.95 3.48
N MET A 66 -7.15 2.11 2.16
CA MET A 66 -7.28 0.99 1.24
C MET A 66 -6.13 -0.02 1.36
N ILE A 67 -4.91 0.46 1.61
CA ILE A 67 -3.75 -0.39 1.86
C ILE A 67 -3.85 -1.11 3.21
N LEU A 68 -4.23 -0.41 4.27
CA LEU A 68 -4.33 -0.98 5.62
C LEU A 68 -5.46 -2.01 5.72
N ASP A 69 -6.59 -1.75 5.07
CA ASP A 69 -7.76 -2.61 5.08
C ASP A 69 -7.67 -3.76 4.05
N SER A 70 -6.53 -3.89 3.35
CA SER A 70 -6.32 -4.84 2.25
C SER A 70 -7.37 -4.76 1.12
N SER A 71 -8.09 -3.64 1.02
CA SER A 71 -9.10 -3.35 0.00
C SER A 71 -8.52 -2.60 -1.21
N PHE A 72 -7.20 -2.59 -1.35
CA PHE A 72 -6.50 -1.87 -2.40
C PHE A 72 -6.91 -2.35 -3.79
N SER A 73 -7.47 -1.42 -4.58
CA SER A 73 -7.80 -1.61 -5.99
C SER A 73 -7.25 -0.43 -6.78
N LEU A 74 -6.34 -0.73 -7.71
CA LEU A 74 -5.73 0.28 -8.58
C LEU A 74 -6.78 1.01 -9.43
N ALA A 75 -7.79 0.28 -9.92
CA ALA A 75 -8.88 0.84 -10.70
C ALA A 75 -9.79 1.76 -9.87
N ALA A 76 -10.00 1.45 -8.59
CA ALA A 76 -10.75 2.34 -7.69
C ALA A 76 -9.94 3.60 -7.37
N CYS A 77 -8.63 3.47 -7.14
CA CYS A 77 -7.73 4.60 -6.94
C CYS A 77 -7.72 5.54 -8.15
N HIS A 78 -7.59 5.03 -9.37
CA HIS A 78 -7.59 5.84 -10.59
C HIS A 78 -8.90 6.60 -10.78
N ARG A 79 -10.05 5.96 -10.52
CA ARG A 79 -11.36 6.62 -10.59
C ARG A 79 -11.49 7.77 -9.60
N GLN A 80 -10.98 7.59 -8.38
CA GLN A 80 -11.01 8.64 -7.36
C GLN A 80 -10.18 9.86 -7.80
N ILE A 81 -8.93 9.64 -8.21
CA ILE A 81 -8.05 10.71 -8.71
C ILE A 81 -8.69 11.47 -9.87
N ALA A 82 -9.28 10.78 -10.84
CA ALA A 82 -9.96 11.42 -11.97
C ALA A 82 -11.19 12.26 -11.55
N THR A 83 -11.94 11.80 -10.54
CA THR A 83 -13.09 12.55 -9.99
C THR A 83 -12.61 13.82 -9.27
N ASP A 84 -11.50 13.72 -8.57
CA ASP A 84 -10.90 14.81 -7.81
C ASP A 84 -10.30 15.89 -8.71
N GLU A 85 -9.66 15.48 -9.82
CA GLU A 85 -9.20 16.42 -10.86
C GLU A 85 -10.36 17.18 -11.49
N LEU A 86 -11.48 16.49 -11.80
CA LEU A 86 -12.67 17.13 -12.38
C LEU A 86 -13.24 18.24 -11.47
N ARG A 87 -13.23 18.02 -10.14
CA ARG A 87 -13.73 18.99 -9.15
C ARG A 87 -12.83 20.21 -8.97
N LEU A 88 -11.56 20.14 -9.35
CA LEU A 88 -10.61 21.26 -9.29
C LEU A 88 -10.66 22.13 -10.55
N THR A 89 -11.20 21.60 -11.65
CA THR A 89 -11.34 22.31 -12.93
C THR A 89 -12.69 23.03 -13.10
N MET A 90 -13.63 22.85 -12.17
CA MET A 90 -14.91 23.58 -12.09
C MET A 90 -14.85 24.70 -11.07
#